data_AF-A0AAU6LA57-F1
#
_entry.id   AF-A0AAU6LA57-F1
#
_cell.length_a   1.000
_cell.length_b   1.000
_cell.length_c   1.000
_cell.angle_alpha   90.00
_cell.angle_beta   90.00
_cell.angle_gamma   90.00
#
_symmetry.space_group_name_H-M   'P 1'
#
loop_
_entity.id
_entity.type
_entity.pdbx_description
1 polymer ?
#
loop_
_entity_poly.entity_id
_entity_poly.type
_entity_poly.pdbx_seq_one_letter_code
_entity_poly.pdbx_strand_id
1 'polypeptide(L)'
;MPEHDNGVVRVGSYSVDKDTVERLIAWHGSEALRLPAGDGSAVRWALRQATLRALAAPPRVACQWRDVDLLGTGEGPWTLVFRGEVAEYAETVLHGDVSLSVTTGASRITAHAVLTRAGTTRPSPRDPSPRGPFPRGPLPRETEVLR
;
A
#
# COMPACT_ATOMS: atom_id res chain seq x y z
N MET A 1 17.21 -21.28 2.21
CA MET A 1 15.90 -20.78 1.75
C MET A 1 15.61 -19.50 2.50
N PRO A 2 15.62 -18.30 1.88
CA PRO A 2 15.21 -17.10 2.59
C PRO A 2 13.68 -17.08 2.65
N GLU A 3 13.14 -17.19 3.86
CA GLU A 3 11.74 -16.95 4.14
C GLU A 3 11.46 -15.47 3.87
N HIS A 4 10.63 -15.20 2.87
CA HIS A 4 10.17 -13.86 2.57
C HIS A 4 9.08 -13.54 3.58
N ASP A 5 9.49 -12.99 4.72
CA ASP A 5 8.54 -12.62 5.76
C ASP A 5 7.79 -11.37 5.28
N ASN A 6 6.69 -11.59 4.54
CA ASN A 6 5.66 -10.59 4.27
C ASN A 6 4.94 -10.32 5.61
N GLY A 7 5.66 -9.68 6.52
CA GLY A 7 5.16 -9.36 7.85
C GLY A 7 4.02 -8.37 7.78
N VAL A 8 2.93 -8.67 8.48
CA VAL A 8 1.85 -7.71 8.73
C VAL A 8 2.43 -6.54 9.53
N VAL A 9 2.33 -5.33 8.97
CA VAL A 9 2.83 -4.10 9.60
C VAL A 9 1.77 -3.50 10.51
N ARG A 10 0.53 -3.40 10.01
CA ARG A 10 -0.57 -2.80 10.74
C ARG A 10 -1.91 -3.33 10.24
N VAL A 11 -2.87 -3.41 11.15
CA VAL A 11 -4.26 -3.73 10.84
C VAL A 11 -5.15 -2.57 11.26
N GLY A 12 -5.96 -2.08 10.31
CA GLY A 12 -7.04 -1.15 10.56
C GLY A 12 -8.37 -1.88 10.50
N SER A 13 -9.23 -1.66 11.50
CA SER A 13 -10.57 -2.26 11.54
C SER A 13 -11.62 -1.19 11.77
N TYR A 14 -12.75 -1.33 11.09
CA TYR A 14 -13.90 -0.44 11.26
C TYR A 14 -15.21 -1.21 11.07
N SER A 15 -16.15 -0.99 12.00
CA SER A 15 -17.50 -1.55 11.92
C SER A 15 -18.52 -0.44 11.83
N VAL A 16 -19.52 -0.63 10.98
CA VAL A 16 -20.61 0.31 10.79
C VAL A 16 -21.93 -0.43 10.64
N ASP A 17 -22.99 0.20 11.11
CA ASP A 17 -24.36 -0.21 10.87
C ASP A 17 -24.82 0.26 9.48
N LYS A 18 -25.47 -0.63 8.73
CA LYS A 18 -25.90 -0.37 7.34
C LYS A 18 -26.86 0.82 7.27
N ASP A 19 -27.88 0.83 8.13
CA ASP A 19 -28.93 1.86 8.15
C ASP A 19 -28.36 3.24 8.50
N THR A 20 -27.27 3.29 9.26
CA THR A 20 -26.57 4.53 9.58
C THR A 20 -25.91 5.14 8.34
N VAL A 21 -25.33 4.32 7.45
CA VAL A 21 -24.74 4.82 6.20
C VAL A 21 -25.83 5.24 5.22
N GLU A 22 -26.91 4.47 5.12
CA GLU A 22 -28.05 4.83 4.26
C GLU A 22 -28.70 6.15 4.69
N ARG A 23 -28.86 6.39 6.00
CA ARG A 23 -29.33 7.69 6.51
C ARG A 23 -28.38 8.83 6.16
N LEU A 24 -27.07 8.61 6.26
CA LEU A 24 -26.06 9.61 5.90
C LEU A 24 -26.16 9.96 4.41
N ILE A 25 -26.33 8.96 3.55
CA ILE A 25 -26.53 9.14 2.09
C ILE A 25 -27.82 9.88 1.81
N ALA A 26 -28.91 9.54 2.52
CA ALA A 26 -30.18 10.24 2.36
C ALA A 26 -30.09 11.73 2.75
N TRP A 27 -29.31 12.07 3.77
CA TRP A 27 -29.14 13.46 4.22
C TRP A 27 -28.21 14.29 3.35
N HIS A 28 -27.11 13.71 2.87
CA HIS A 28 -26.06 14.45 2.16
C HIS A 28 -26.03 14.22 0.65
N GLY A 29 -26.71 13.18 0.17
CA GLY A 29 -26.63 12.71 -1.21
C GLY A 29 -25.45 11.76 -1.46
N SER A 30 -25.67 10.77 -2.33
CA SER A 30 -24.66 9.77 -2.74
C SER A 30 -23.42 10.42 -3.36
N GLU A 31 -23.63 11.41 -4.23
CA GLU A 31 -22.57 12.14 -4.93
C GLU A 31 -21.68 12.94 -3.98
N ALA A 32 -22.28 13.61 -2.99
CA ALA A 32 -21.53 14.37 -1.99
C ALA A 32 -20.64 13.46 -1.13
N LEU A 33 -21.05 12.22 -0.92
CA LEU A 33 -20.28 11.24 -0.16
C LEU A 33 -19.38 10.37 -1.04
N ARG A 34 -19.43 10.50 -2.37
CA ARG A 34 -18.77 9.58 -3.32
C ARG A 34 -19.04 8.12 -2.95
N LEU A 35 -20.27 7.81 -2.56
CA LEU A 35 -20.73 6.47 -2.26
C LEU A 35 -21.83 6.13 -3.26
N PRO A 36 -21.85 4.91 -3.84
CA PRO A 36 -23.00 4.49 -4.62
C PRO A 36 -24.25 4.48 -3.73
N ALA A 37 -25.38 4.87 -4.29
CA ALA A 37 -26.67 4.64 -3.64
C ALA A 37 -27.01 3.14 -3.72
N GLY A 38 -27.48 2.56 -2.61
CA GLY A 38 -27.87 1.15 -2.54
C GLY A 38 -26.74 0.20 -2.12
N ASP A 39 -26.81 -1.04 -2.61
CA ASP A 39 -26.01 -2.14 -2.09
C ASP A 39 -24.49 -1.91 -2.23
N GLY A 40 -23.78 -2.06 -1.11
CA GLY A 40 -22.33 -1.89 -1.03
C GLY A 40 -21.85 -0.51 -0.58
N SER A 41 -22.76 0.46 -0.36
CA SER A 41 -22.44 1.79 0.18
C SER A 41 -21.72 1.70 1.55
N ALA A 42 -22.29 0.92 2.47
CA ALA A 42 -21.76 0.68 3.81
C ALA A 42 -20.45 -0.13 3.78
N VAL A 43 -20.29 -1.05 2.82
CA VAL A 43 -19.05 -1.79 2.60
C VAL A 43 -17.93 -0.83 2.22
N ARG A 44 -18.17 0.02 1.22
CA ARG A 44 -17.17 0.98 0.72
C ARG A 44 -16.82 2.02 1.77
N TRP A 45 -17.81 2.51 2.52
CA TRP A 45 -17.57 3.36 3.67
C TRP A 45 -16.67 2.68 4.70
N ALA A 46 -17.02 1.45 5.10
CA ALA A 46 -16.25 0.73 6.12
C ALA A 46 -14.82 0.43 5.66
N LEU A 47 -14.63 0.02 4.40
CA LEU A 47 -13.32 -0.22 3.82
C LEU A 47 -12.45 1.04 3.80
N ARG A 48 -12.99 2.19 3.37
CA ARG A 48 -12.25 3.47 3.41
C ARG A 48 -11.76 3.79 4.83
N GLN A 49 -12.63 3.64 5.82
CA GLN A 49 -12.29 3.90 7.23
C GLN A 49 -11.27 2.90 7.77
N ALA A 50 -11.41 1.62 7.44
CA ALA A 50 -10.44 0.58 7.80
C ALA A 50 -9.06 0.87 7.19
N THR A 51 -9.00 1.27 5.92
CA THR A 51 -7.75 1.62 5.23
C THR A 51 -7.07 2.81 5.88
N LEU A 52 -7.78 3.91 6.16
CA LEU A 52 -7.18 5.08 6.82
C LEU A 52 -6.61 4.73 8.20
N ARG A 53 -7.29 3.84 8.94
CA ARG A 53 -6.78 3.31 10.22
C ARG A 53 -5.54 2.43 10.03
N ALA A 54 -5.51 1.60 8.99
CA ALA A 54 -4.35 0.76 8.67
C ALA A 54 -3.12 1.59 8.27
N LEU A 55 -3.33 2.72 7.58
CA LEU A 55 -2.29 3.69 7.27
C LEU A 55 -1.86 4.52 8.49
N ALA A 56 -2.58 4.42 9.62
CA ALA A 56 -2.47 5.32 10.77
C ALA A 56 -2.51 6.80 10.35
N ALA A 57 -3.43 7.13 9.42
CA ALA A 57 -3.54 8.48 8.88
C ALA A 57 -3.87 9.49 10.00
N PRO A 58 -3.14 10.62 10.10
CA PRO A 58 -3.47 11.66 11.07
C PRO A 58 -4.84 12.28 10.76
N PRO A 59 -5.53 12.91 11.73
CA PRO A 59 -6.89 13.40 11.55
C PRO A 59 -7.10 14.27 10.32
N ARG A 60 -6.13 15.13 9.99
CA ARG A 60 -6.15 15.98 8.78
C ARG A 60 -6.27 15.16 7.50
N VAL A 61 -5.47 14.10 7.36
CA VAL A 61 -5.47 13.21 6.20
C VAL A 61 -6.73 12.32 6.23
N ALA A 62 -7.11 11.82 7.40
CA ALA A 62 -8.32 11.00 7.55
C ALA A 62 -9.62 11.76 7.20
N CYS A 63 -9.67 13.07 7.39
CA CYS A 63 -10.78 13.92 6.94
C CYS A 63 -10.93 13.95 5.41
N GLN A 64 -9.85 13.66 4.66
CA GLN A 64 -9.86 13.53 3.20
C GLN A 64 -10.23 12.12 2.73
N TRP A 65 -11.04 11.39 3.50
CA TRP A 65 -11.48 10.02 3.20
C TRP A 65 -12.10 9.84 1.80
N ARG A 66 -12.59 10.93 1.17
CA ARG A 66 -13.11 10.96 -0.20
C ARG A 66 -12.04 10.72 -1.27
N ASP A 67 -10.78 10.84 -0.92
CA ASP A 67 -9.63 10.60 -1.79
C ASP A 67 -9.17 9.13 -1.76
N VAL A 68 -9.86 8.28 -1.00
CA VAL A 68 -9.71 6.83 -1.05
C VAL A 68 -10.81 6.25 -1.95
N ASP A 69 -10.46 5.87 -3.16
CA ASP A 69 -11.35 5.16 -4.07
C ASP A 69 -11.14 3.64 -3.99
N LEU A 70 -12.21 2.91 -4.27
CA LEU A 70 -12.23 1.45 -4.31
C LEU A 70 -12.67 1.03 -5.71
N LEU A 71 -11.81 0.38 -6.47
CA LEU A 71 -12.21 -0.29 -7.70
C LEU A 71 -12.68 -1.70 -7.36
N GLY A 72 -13.73 -2.17 -8.03
CA GLY A 72 -14.39 -3.45 -7.72
C GLY A 72 -15.87 -3.30 -7.34
N THR A 73 -16.59 -4.42 -7.40
CA THR A 73 -18.04 -4.50 -7.08
C THR A 73 -18.26 -4.56 -5.56
N GLY A 74 -19.52 -4.58 -5.10
CA GLY A 74 -19.86 -4.65 -3.67
C GLY A 74 -19.39 -5.92 -2.95
N GLU A 75 -18.92 -6.94 -3.68
CA GLU A 75 -18.54 -8.26 -3.15
C GLU A 75 -17.03 -8.55 -3.19
N GLY A 76 -16.24 -7.68 -3.83
CA GLY A 76 -14.79 -7.82 -3.97
C GLY A 76 -14.36 -8.74 -5.13
N PRO A 77 -13.05 -8.89 -5.40
CA PRO A 77 -11.94 -8.22 -4.72
C PRO A 77 -11.91 -6.70 -4.99
N TRP A 78 -11.41 -5.93 -4.03
CA TRP A 78 -11.30 -4.48 -4.14
C TRP A 78 -9.86 -4.03 -4.32
N THR A 79 -9.64 -3.08 -5.22
CA THR A 79 -8.36 -2.40 -5.40
C THR A 79 -8.46 -0.97 -4.87
N LEU A 80 -7.52 -0.58 -4.02
CA LEU A 80 -7.45 0.78 -3.50
C LEU A 80 -6.81 1.72 -4.50
N VAL A 81 -7.39 2.90 -4.66
CA VAL A 81 -6.80 4.01 -5.42
C VAL A 81 -6.79 5.22 -4.51
N PHE A 82 -5.59 5.67 -4.15
CA PHE A 82 -5.41 6.88 -3.34
C PHE A 82 -5.26 8.09 -4.26
N ARG A 83 -5.79 9.23 -3.82
CA ARG A 83 -5.68 10.53 -4.51
C ARG A 83 -5.29 11.62 -3.50
N GLY A 84 -4.96 12.81 -4.02
CA GLY A 84 -4.76 14.01 -3.22
C GLY A 84 -3.80 13.82 -2.04
N GLU A 85 -4.15 14.41 -0.90
CA GLU A 85 -3.33 14.38 0.32
C GLU A 85 -3.19 12.95 0.90
N VAL A 86 -4.16 12.08 0.66
CA VAL A 86 -4.09 10.67 1.10
C VAL A 86 -3.06 9.89 0.28
N ALA A 87 -2.94 10.16 -1.02
CA ALA A 87 -1.91 9.53 -1.86
C ALA A 87 -0.51 9.94 -1.41
N GLU A 88 -0.27 11.24 -1.24
CA GLU A 88 1.00 11.77 -0.75
C GLU A 88 1.38 11.15 0.60
N TYR A 89 0.42 11.06 1.53
CA TYR A 89 0.65 10.40 2.81
C TYR A 89 0.90 8.89 2.65
N ALA A 90 0.10 8.20 1.83
CA ALA A 90 0.24 6.77 1.60
C ALA A 90 1.61 6.42 1.04
N GLU A 91 2.16 7.18 0.10
CA GLU A 91 3.51 6.97 -0.44
C GLU A 91 4.61 6.97 0.64
N THR A 92 4.42 7.75 1.72
CA THR A 92 5.39 7.81 2.82
C THR A 92 5.33 6.61 3.77
N VAL A 93 4.18 5.93 3.87
CA VAL A 93 3.94 4.86 4.86
C VAL A 93 3.74 3.48 4.23
N LEU A 94 3.37 3.43 2.95
CA LEU A 94 3.03 2.24 2.21
C LEU A 94 4.28 1.67 1.54
N HIS A 95 5.02 0.86 2.30
CA HIS A 95 6.19 0.12 1.79
C HIS A 95 5.84 -1.32 1.39
N GLY A 96 4.59 -1.57 0.98
CA GLY A 96 4.09 -2.89 0.62
C GLY A 96 2.66 -2.82 0.09
N ASP A 97 1.83 -3.81 0.42
CA ASP A 97 0.48 -3.92 -0.12
C ASP A 97 -0.59 -3.78 0.99
N VAL A 98 -1.83 -3.51 0.60
CA VAL A 98 -2.99 -3.46 1.50
C VAL A 98 -3.99 -4.52 1.10
N SER A 99 -4.12 -5.56 1.92
CA SER A 99 -5.16 -6.57 1.75
C SER A 99 -6.44 -6.13 2.45
N LEU A 100 -7.56 -6.25 1.75
CA LEU A 100 -8.89 -5.87 2.25
C LEU A 100 -9.75 -7.11 2.50
N SER A 101 -10.47 -7.12 3.61
CA SER A 101 -11.49 -8.12 3.88
C SER A 101 -12.70 -7.49 4.55
N VAL A 102 -13.87 -8.06 4.30
CA VAL A 102 -15.14 -7.57 4.83
C VAL A 102 -15.92 -8.76 5.37
N THR A 103 -16.49 -8.57 6.55
CA THR A 103 -17.47 -9.47 7.14
C THR A 103 -18.80 -8.76 7.22
N THR A 104 -19.78 -9.26 6.45
CA THR A 104 -21.13 -8.71 6.39
C THR A 104 -22.05 -9.55 7.27
N GLY A 105 -22.56 -8.95 8.35
CA GLY A 105 -23.67 -9.49 9.14
C GLY A 105 -25.02 -8.93 8.67
N ALA A 106 -26.09 -9.30 9.38
CA ALA A 106 -27.45 -8.89 9.05
C ALA A 106 -27.60 -7.36 8.94
N SER A 107 -27.24 -6.61 9.98
CA SER A 107 -27.28 -5.14 10.01
C SER A 107 -25.91 -4.46 10.07
N ARG A 108 -24.85 -5.22 10.38
CA ARG A 108 -23.51 -4.67 10.63
C ARG A 108 -22.52 -5.15 9.59
N ILE A 109 -21.69 -4.22 9.13
CA ILE A 109 -20.54 -4.50 8.27
C ILE A 109 -19.27 -4.20 9.05
N THR A 110 -18.33 -5.14 9.04
CA THR A 110 -16.99 -4.94 9.57
C THR A 110 -15.98 -5.09 8.46
N ALA A 111 -15.15 -4.07 8.26
CA ALA A 111 -14.06 -4.07 7.31
C ALA A 111 -12.73 -4.14 8.05
N HIS A 112 -11.80 -4.90 7.48
CA HIS A 112 -10.41 -4.98 7.90
C HIS A 112 -9.50 -4.66 6.73
N ALA A 113 -8.53 -3.78 6.97
CA ALA A 113 -7.44 -3.47 6.06
C ALA A 113 -6.13 -3.88 6.72
N VAL A 114 -5.35 -4.70 6.02
CA VAL A 114 -4.08 -5.24 6.50
C VAL A 114 -2.97 -4.67 5.65
N LEU A 115 -2.14 -3.81 6.23
CA LEU A 115 -0.93 -3.32 5.61
C LEU A 115 0.16 -4.35 5.79
N THR A 116 0.69 -4.86 4.69
CA THR A 116 1.85 -5.76 4.67
C THR A 116 3.07 -5.00 4.19
N ARG A 117 4.26 -5.41 4.64
CA ARG A 117 5.52 -4.90 4.10
C ARG A 117 5.88 -5.76 2.90
N ALA A 118 6.24 -5.14 1.78
CA ALA A 118 6.90 -5.88 0.72
C ALA A 118 8.26 -6.32 1.25
N GLY A 119 8.51 -7.63 1.27
CA GLY A 119 9.81 -8.16 1.60
C GLY A 119 10.87 -7.44 0.77
N THR A 120 11.74 -6.66 1.43
CA THR A 120 12.89 -6.08 0.75
C THR A 120 13.72 -7.26 0.27
N THR A 121 13.80 -7.49 -1.03
CA THR A 121 14.93 -8.22 -1.60
C THR A 121 16.14 -7.38 -1.21
N ARG A 122 16.81 -7.75 -0.11
CA ARG A 122 18.11 -7.17 0.23
C ARG A 122 18.95 -7.42 -1.02
N PRO A 123 19.42 -6.39 -1.76
CA PRO A 123 20.46 -6.66 -2.73
C PRO A 123 21.58 -7.32 -1.93
N SER A 124 21.90 -8.57 -2.27
CA SER A 124 23.02 -9.28 -1.67
C SER A 124 24.20 -8.31 -1.58
N PRO A 125 24.92 -8.23 -0.45
CA PRO A 125 26.12 -7.40 -0.36
C PRO A 125 26.95 -7.71 -1.60
N ARG A 126 27.20 -6.69 -2.43
CA ARG A 126 28.10 -6.84 -3.59
C ARG A 126 29.33 -7.56 -3.06
N ASP A 127 29.58 -8.74 -3.62
CA ASP A 127 30.82 -9.45 -3.40
C ASP A 127 31.95 -8.45 -3.71
N PRO A 128 32.80 -8.05 -2.74
CA PRO A 128 33.93 -7.21 -3.04
C PRO A 128 34.94 -8.08 -3.78
N SER A 129 34.76 -8.20 -5.10
CA SER A 129 35.74 -8.84 -5.97
C SER A 129 37.11 -8.24 -5.68
N PRO A 130 38.10 -9.06 -5.29
CA PRO A 130 39.36 -8.58 -4.76
C PRO A 130 40.10 -7.82 -5.84
N ARG A 131 40.60 -6.64 -5.45
CA ARG A 131 41.58 -5.85 -6.20
C ARG A 131 42.69 -6.78 -6.71
N GLY A 132 42.68 -7.07 -8.00
CA GLY A 132 43.84 -7.64 -8.68
C GLY A 132 45.01 -6.65 -8.59
N PRO A 133 46.23 -7.10 -8.28
CA PRO A 133 47.36 -6.21 -8.08
C PRO A 133 47.87 -5.65 -9.41
N PHE A 134 48.18 -4.35 -9.39
CA PHE A 134 48.99 -3.67 -10.39
C PHE A 134 50.30 -4.43 -10.69
N PRO A 135 50.76 -4.48 -11.94
CA PRO A 135 52.17 -4.52 -12.24
C PRO A 135 52.67 -3.11 -12.58
N ARG A 136 53.48 -2.53 -11.68
CA ARG A 136 54.41 -1.44 -12.02
C ARG A 136 55.57 -2.06 -12.83
N GLY A 137 55.96 -1.41 -13.93
CA GLY A 137 57.07 -1.84 -14.81
C GLY A 137 58.44 -1.91 -14.11
N PRO A 138 59.48 -2.33 -14.84
CA PRO A 138 60.18 -1.36 -15.70
C PRO A 138 60.62 -1.91 -17.08
N LEU A 139 60.88 -1.00 -18.03
CA LEU A 139 61.60 -1.28 -19.28
C LEU A 139 63.10 -1.49 -18.97
N PRO A 140 63.77 -2.35 -19.76
CA PRO A 140 65.04 -1.93 -20.37
C PRO A 140 65.08 -2.20 -21.88
N ARG A 141 65.84 -1.34 -22.55
CA ARG A 141 66.23 -1.36 -23.97
C ARG A 141 67.36 -2.37 -24.19
N GLU A 142 67.39 -3.02 -25.36
CA GLU A 142 68.58 -3.30 -26.19
C GLU A 142 68.09 -3.91 -27.53
N THR A 143 68.07 -3.17 -28.65
CA THR A 143 69.07 -3.09 -29.75
C THR A 143 69.44 -4.41 -30.44
N GLU A 144 69.02 -4.57 -31.70
CA GLU A 144 69.73 -5.12 -32.89
C GLU A 144 68.68 -5.62 -33.93
N VAL A 145 68.48 -4.94 -35.07
CA VAL A 145 69.26 -4.94 -36.33
C VAL A 145 69.06 -6.22 -37.19
N LEU A 146 68.36 -5.99 -38.31
CA LEU A 146 68.38 -6.68 -39.63
C LEU A 146 68.29 -8.22 -39.73
N ARG A 147 67.33 -8.69 -40.55
CA ARG A 147 67.56 -9.00 -41.98
C ARG A 147 66.27 -8.93 -42.79
#